data_AF-A0A1V4TFT1-F1
#
_entry.id   AF-A0A1V4TFT1-F1
#
_cell.length_a   1.000
_cell.length_b   1.000
_cell.length_c   1.000
_cell.angle_alpha   90.00
_cell.angle_beta   90.00
_cell.angle_gamma   90.00
#
_symmetry.space_group_name_H-M   'P 1'
#
loop_
_entity.id
_entity.type
_entity.pdbx_description
1 polymer ?
#
loop_
_entity_poly.entity_id
_entity_poly.type
_entity_poly.pdbx_seq_one_letter_code
_entity_poly.pdbx_strand_id
1 'polypeptide(L)'
;MAGAIARNDSQNGVGKAPAGIEAVIKASSDTALRQSDEELSSLNALAINCLRKLPDGRVVSWGGRTLDGAAPSTPECKYLPVRRLSLFLEKSLQEGLVWTVFEANDLPLSSKVRASVEAFLLVHFRQGAFRGTVPRYAFFVRCGNDATSADELRRGLLNLHVGFAAL
;
A
#
# COMPACT_ATOMS: atom_id res chain seq x y z
N MET A 1 16.46 -0.46 7.98
CA MET A 1 15.14 -0.09 7.41
C MET A 1 13.98 -0.97 7.87
N ALA A 2 14.07 -2.30 7.84
CA ALA A 2 12.97 -3.20 8.21
C ALA A 2 12.25 -2.85 9.53
N GLY A 3 13.00 -2.62 10.62
CA GLY A 3 12.40 -2.23 11.91
C GLY A 3 11.76 -0.83 11.94
N ALA A 4 12.20 0.10 11.09
CA ALA A 4 11.55 1.41 10.96
C ALA A 4 10.21 1.29 10.21
N ILE A 5 10.18 0.43 9.18
CA ILE A 5 8.98 0.12 8.41
C ILE A 5 7.92 -0.55 9.30
N ALA A 6 8.28 -1.64 9.96
CA ALA A 6 7.35 -2.38 10.83
C ALA A 6 6.74 -1.50 11.93
N ARG A 7 7.58 -0.64 12.54
CA ARG A 7 7.11 0.31 13.54
C ARG A 7 6.16 1.34 12.94
N ASN A 8 6.50 1.93 11.80
CA ASN A 8 5.62 2.90 11.12
C ASN A 8 4.25 2.27 10.80
N ASP A 9 4.22 1.04 10.31
CA ASP A 9 2.95 0.38 9.98
C ASP A 9 2.09 0.17 11.23
N SER A 10 2.70 -0.22 12.35
CA SER A 10 1.98 -0.43 13.61
C SER A 10 1.42 0.87 14.20
N GLN A 11 2.05 2.01 13.93
CA GLN A 11 1.69 3.31 14.52
C GLN A 11 0.78 4.14 13.62
N ASN A 12 1.05 4.12 12.31
CA ASN A 12 0.47 5.04 11.33
C ASN A 12 -0.24 4.32 10.18
N GLY A 13 -0.17 3.00 10.12
CA GLY A 13 -0.69 2.20 9.00
C GLY A 13 0.26 2.11 7.80
N VAL A 14 0.03 1.08 6.98
CA VAL A 14 0.88 0.72 5.84
C VAL A 14 0.89 1.79 4.73
N GLY A 15 -0.21 2.56 4.61
CA GLY A 15 -0.35 3.65 3.65
C GLY A 15 0.46 4.91 3.97
N LYS A 16 1.08 5.00 5.17
CA LYS A 16 1.95 6.12 5.53
C LYS A 16 3.39 5.82 5.12
N ALA A 17 4.07 6.80 4.54
CA ALA A 17 5.48 6.67 4.17
C ALA A 17 6.36 6.46 5.43
N PRO A 18 7.23 5.43 5.49
CA PRO A 18 8.19 5.25 6.56
C PRO A 18 9.43 6.14 6.34
N ALA A 19 9.19 7.44 6.10
CA ALA A 19 10.18 8.45 5.75
C ALA A 19 9.80 9.82 6.34
N GLY A 20 10.79 10.72 6.44
CA GLY A 20 10.65 12.04 7.03
C GLY A 20 11.11 12.09 8.49
N ILE A 21 10.79 13.21 9.16
CA ILE A 21 11.30 13.54 10.51
C ILE A 21 10.89 12.50 11.57
N GLU A 22 9.73 11.88 11.40
CA GLU A 22 9.21 10.87 12.32
C GLU A 22 9.81 9.47 12.08
N ALA A 23 10.45 9.25 10.93
CA ALA A 23 11.00 7.96 10.53
C ALA A 23 12.42 7.73 11.09
N VAL A 24 12.55 7.85 12.42
CA VAL A 24 13.82 7.74 13.14
C VAL A 24 14.41 6.32 13.05
N ILE A 25 15.70 6.23 12.73
CA ILE A 25 16.47 4.99 12.78
C ILE A 25 17.03 4.84 14.19
N LYS A 26 16.36 4.03 15.02
CA LYS A 26 16.81 3.74 16.39
C LYS A 26 18.18 3.06 16.36
N ALA A 27 18.99 3.32 17.39
CA ALA A 27 20.36 2.82 17.57
C ALA A 27 21.39 3.27 16.51
N SER A 28 21.09 4.31 15.73
CA SER A 28 22.06 4.99 14.86
C SER A 28 22.43 6.34 15.46
N SER A 29 23.73 6.60 15.63
CA SER A 29 24.27 7.86 16.14
C SER A 29 24.75 8.81 15.03
N ASP A 30 25.10 8.26 13.86
CA ASP A 30 25.51 9.04 12.70
C ASP A 30 25.28 8.28 11.40
N THR A 31 25.38 9.02 10.29
CA THR A 31 25.52 8.46 8.95
C THR A 31 27.00 8.39 8.57
N ALA A 32 27.39 7.36 7.81
CA ALA A 32 28.78 7.22 7.38
C ALA A 32 29.26 8.40 6.50
N LEU A 33 28.32 9.00 5.76
CA LEU A 33 28.53 10.18 4.94
C LEU A 33 27.46 11.21 5.29
N ARG A 34 27.86 12.49 5.33
CA ARG A 34 26.92 13.62 5.34
C ARG A 34 26.71 14.03 3.89
N GLN A 35 25.45 14.05 3.46
CA GLN A 35 25.09 14.53 2.13
C GLN A 35 24.61 15.98 2.18
N SER A 36 24.94 16.77 1.16
CA SER A 36 24.31 18.07 0.91
C SER A 36 22.87 17.88 0.38
N ASP A 37 22.07 18.94 0.38
CA ASP A 37 20.72 18.89 -0.17
C ASP A 37 20.74 18.65 -1.70
N GLU A 38 21.76 19.13 -2.42
CA GLU A 38 21.97 18.85 -3.84
C GLU A 38 22.26 17.36 -4.09
N GLU A 39 23.15 16.75 -3.31
CA GLU A 39 23.46 15.32 -3.43
C GLU A 39 22.22 14.47 -3.14
N LEU A 40 21.45 14.82 -2.10
CA LEU A 40 20.19 14.16 -1.78
C LEU A 40 19.18 14.31 -2.92
N SER A 41 19.13 15.46 -3.59
CA SER A 41 18.25 15.70 -4.74
C SER A 41 18.62 14.80 -5.93
N SER A 42 19.92 14.73 -6.28
CA SER A 42 20.42 13.86 -7.35
C SER A 42 20.15 12.38 -7.07
N LEU A 43 20.39 11.92 -5.84
CA LEU A 43 20.10 10.53 -5.44
C LEU A 43 18.60 10.23 -5.46
N ASN A 44 17.76 11.19 -5.06
CA ASN A 44 16.32 11.05 -5.10
C ASN A 44 15.76 10.95 -6.53
N ALA A 45 16.38 11.60 -7.51
CA ALA A 45 16.03 11.46 -8.92
C ALA A 45 16.29 10.03 -9.44
N LEU A 46 17.28 9.34 -8.87
CA LEU A 46 17.57 7.93 -9.10
C LEU A 46 16.77 6.99 -8.18
N ALA A 47 15.77 7.52 -7.46
CA ALA A 47 14.96 6.82 -6.49
C ALA A 47 15.74 6.14 -5.34
N ILE A 48 16.91 6.66 -5.01
CA ILE A 48 17.72 6.20 -3.87
C ILE A 48 17.24 6.92 -2.61
N ASN A 49 16.73 6.15 -1.64
CA ASN A 49 16.29 6.68 -0.36
C ASN A 49 17.47 6.76 0.62
N CYS A 50 17.90 7.96 0.95
CA CYS A 50 19.03 8.19 1.84
C CYS A 50 18.63 8.24 3.31
N LEU A 51 19.57 7.98 4.21
CA LEU A 51 19.44 8.33 5.63
C LEU A 51 20.00 9.75 5.82
N ARG A 52 19.30 10.58 6.60
CA ARG A 52 19.72 11.94 6.92
C ARG A 52 19.90 12.11 8.42
N LYS A 53 20.99 12.74 8.84
CA LYS A 53 21.14 13.23 10.21
C LYS A 53 20.54 14.64 10.31
N LEU A 54 19.59 14.81 11.21
CA LEU A 54 18.94 16.09 11.50
C LEU A 54 19.82 16.95 12.44
N PRO A 55 19.57 18.27 12.51
CA PRO A 55 20.32 19.17 13.40
C PRO A 55 20.23 18.80 14.89
N ASP A 56 19.13 18.15 15.29
CA ASP A 56 18.92 17.64 16.65
C ASP A 56 19.64 16.30 16.94
N GLY A 57 20.45 15.83 15.99
CA GLY A 57 21.27 14.62 16.12
C GLY A 57 20.56 13.33 15.72
N ARG A 58 19.25 13.33 15.47
CA ARG A 58 18.52 12.12 15.06
C ARG A 58 18.87 11.71 13.62
N VAL A 59 19.03 10.42 13.39
CA VAL A 59 19.12 9.85 12.03
C VAL A 59 17.74 9.38 11.59
N VAL A 60 17.30 9.83 10.42
CA VAL A 60 15.97 9.53 9.87
C VAL A 60 16.06 8.94 8.46
N SER A 61 15.06 8.14 8.09
CA SER A 61 14.83 7.75 6.70
C SER A 61 14.35 8.96 5.90
N TRP A 62 15.10 9.36 4.87
CA TRP A 62 14.85 10.57 4.08
C TRP A 62 14.55 10.28 2.62
N GLY A 63 13.65 9.33 2.40
CA GLY A 63 13.14 8.97 1.08
C GLY A 63 12.12 7.85 1.17
N GLY A 64 11.10 7.91 0.31
CA GLY A 64 10.04 6.92 0.25
C GLY A 64 9.72 6.48 -1.18
N ARG A 65 10.69 6.50 -2.09
CA ARG A 65 10.51 6.05 -3.48
C ARG A 65 10.79 4.56 -3.62
N THR A 66 10.19 3.93 -4.62
CA THR A 66 10.63 2.62 -5.12
C THR A 66 11.58 2.83 -6.30
N LEU A 67 12.31 1.79 -6.74
CA LEU A 67 13.17 1.89 -7.93
C LEU A 67 12.40 2.24 -9.20
N ASP A 68 11.11 1.88 -9.26
CA ASP A 68 10.19 2.27 -10.34
C ASP A 68 10.02 3.79 -10.41
N GLY A 69 10.25 4.50 -9.30
CA GLY A 69 10.23 5.97 -9.25
C GLY A 69 11.30 6.67 -10.09
N ALA A 70 12.30 5.95 -10.59
CA ALA A 70 13.30 6.44 -11.53
C ALA A 70 12.94 6.18 -13.00
N ALA A 71 11.82 5.49 -13.27
CA ALA A 71 11.38 5.21 -14.63
C ALA A 71 10.97 6.52 -15.37
N PRO A 72 11.12 6.58 -16.71
CA PRO A 72 10.77 7.77 -17.51
C PRO A 72 9.26 8.07 -17.55
N SER A 73 8.41 7.06 -17.36
CA SER A 73 6.96 7.19 -17.31
C SER A 73 6.48 7.56 -15.90
N THR A 74 5.22 7.99 -15.75
CA THR A 74 4.60 8.19 -14.44
C THR A 74 4.27 6.82 -13.84
N PRO A 75 5.07 6.28 -12.91
CA PRO A 75 4.90 4.93 -12.43
C PRO A 75 3.80 4.92 -11.36
N GLU A 76 2.84 4.00 -11.49
CA GLU A 76 1.77 3.82 -10.49
C GLU A 76 2.35 3.52 -9.10
N CYS A 77 3.51 2.84 -9.07
CA CYS A 77 4.19 2.41 -7.85
C CYS A 77 5.42 3.25 -7.51
N LYS A 78 5.46 4.53 -7.92
CA LYS A 78 6.57 5.45 -7.63
C LYS A 78 6.96 5.54 -6.15
N TYR A 79 5.97 5.47 -5.26
CA TYR A 79 6.16 5.62 -3.83
C TYR A 79 5.98 4.31 -3.07
N LEU A 80 6.88 4.09 -2.11
CA LEU A 80 6.91 2.96 -1.20
C LEU A 80 5.57 2.74 -0.46
N PRO A 81 4.92 3.75 0.17
CA PRO A 81 3.63 3.54 0.83
C PRO A 81 2.54 3.04 -0.11
N VAL A 82 2.48 3.56 -1.35
CA VAL A 82 1.50 3.14 -2.35
C VAL A 82 1.69 1.66 -2.69
N ARG A 83 2.92 1.27 -3.07
CA ARG A 83 3.21 -0.13 -3.42
C ARG A 83 2.94 -1.09 -2.26
N ARG A 84 3.31 -0.69 -1.04
CA ARG A 84 3.13 -1.51 0.16
C ARG A 84 1.67 -1.65 0.55
N LEU A 85 0.87 -0.59 0.41
CA LEU A 85 -0.57 -0.66 0.61
C LEU A 85 -1.21 -1.64 -0.38
N SER A 86 -0.86 -1.56 -1.68
CA SER A 86 -1.36 -2.51 -2.68
C SER A 86 -1.05 -3.97 -2.31
N LEU A 87 0.20 -4.26 -1.97
CA LEU A 87 0.64 -5.60 -1.57
C LEU A 87 -0.04 -6.10 -0.30
N PHE A 88 -0.22 -5.22 0.69
CA PHE A 88 -0.91 -5.54 1.92
C PHE A 88 -2.37 -5.89 1.67
N LEU A 89 -3.08 -5.09 0.87
CA LEU A 89 -4.48 -5.36 0.52
C LEU A 89 -4.59 -6.67 -0.27
N GLU A 90 -3.77 -6.87 -1.30
CA GLU A 90 -3.77 -8.09 -2.10
C GLU A 90 -3.56 -9.34 -1.24
N LYS A 91 -2.52 -9.33 -0.39
CA LYS A 91 -2.21 -10.47 0.48
C LYS A 91 -3.29 -10.72 1.53
N SER A 92 -3.81 -9.67 2.14
CA SER A 92 -4.88 -9.78 3.15
C SER A 92 -6.18 -10.32 2.54
N LEU A 93 -6.50 -9.92 1.31
CA LEU A 93 -7.69 -10.43 0.61
C LEU A 93 -7.51 -11.88 0.18
N GLN A 94 -6.33 -12.26 -0.32
CA GLN A 94 -6.02 -13.66 -0.65
C GLN A 94 -6.18 -14.57 0.56
N GLU A 95 -5.67 -14.16 1.73
CA GLU A 95 -5.77 -14.94 2.97
C GLU A 95 -7.18 -14.90 3.56
N GLY A 96 -7.84 -13.74 3.55
CA GLY A 96 -9.16 -13.55 4.13
C GLY A 96 -10.30 -14.19 3.33
N LEU A 97 -10.08 -14.57 2.07
CA LEU A 97 -11.08 -15.18 1.19
C LEU A 97 -10.88 -16.69 0.98
N VAL A 98 -9.95 -17.33 1.70
CA VAL A 98 -9.71 -18.79 1.59
C VAL A 98 -10.97 -19.61 1.88
N TRP A 99 -11.87 -19.13 2.74
CA TRP A 99 -13.12 -19.81 3.06
C TRP A 99 -14.08 -19.96 1.86
N THR A 100 -13.87 -19.19 0.79
CA THR A 100 -14.70 -19.27 -0.43
C THR A 100 -14.39 -20.50 -1.28
N VAL A 101 -13.26 -21.15 -1.02
CA VAL A 101 -12.82 -22.33 -1.77
C VAL A 101 -13.77 -23.49 -1.46
N PHE A 102 -14.27 -24.14 -2.51
CA PHE A 102 -15.28 -25.21 -2.48
C PHE A 102 -16.70 -24.80 -2.07
N GLU A 103 -16.99 -23.51 -1.89
CA GLU A 103 -18.36 -23.03 -1.77
C GLU A 103 -19.08 -23.06 -3.13
N ALA A 104 -20.42 -23.11 -3.10
CA ALA A 104 -21.23 -23.01 -4.32
C ALA A 104 -21.01 -21.63 -4.97
N ASN A 105 -20.59 -21.60 -6.24
CA ASN A 105 -20.36 -20.37 -6.99
C ASN A 105 -21.71 -19.75 -7.44
N ASP A 106 -22.38 -19.08 -6.49
CA ASP A 106 -23.70 -18.49 -6.67
C ASP A 106 -23.78 -17.01 -6.24
N LEU A 107 -24.95 -16.40 -6.45
CA LEU A 107 -25.20 -15.00 -6.07
C LEU A 107 -25.05 -14.76 -4.54
N PRO A 108 -25.52 -15.66 -3.65
CA PRO A 108 -25.22 -15.59 -2.23
C PRO A 108 -23.72 -15.51 -1.90
N LEU A 109 -22.88 -16.38 -2.48
CA LEU A 109 -21.44 -16.37 -2.25
C LEU A 109 -20.81 -15.04 -2.68
N SER A 110 -21.05 -14.62 -3.91
CA SER A 110 -20.50 -13.36 -4.44
C SER A 110 -20.93 -12.14 -3.62
N SER A 111 -22.17 -12.13 -3.09
CA SER A 111 -22.65 -11.08 -2.20
C SER A 111 -21.94 -11.08 -0.83
N LYS A 112 -21.70 -12.26 -0.24
CA LYS A 112 -20.93 -12.39 1.01
C LYS A 112 -19.48 -11.93 0.83
N VAL A 113 -18.84 -12.34 -0.26
CA VAL A 113 -17.47 -11.93 -0.60
C VAL A 113 -17.40 -10.41 -0.73
N ARG A 114 -18.27 -9.82 -1.55
CA ARG A 114 -18.31 -8.37 -1.74
C ARG A 114 -18.50 -7.62 -0.42
N ALA A 115 -19.46 -8.02 0.40
CA ALA A 115 -19.71 -7.39 1.70
C ALA A 115 -18.50 -7.50 2.66
N SER A 116 -17.84 -8.65 2.69
CA SER A 116 -16.63 -8.87 3.51
C SER A 116 -15.49 -7.95 3.07
N VAL A 117 -15.25 -7.84 1.76
CA VAL A 117 -14.19 -7.00 1.18
C VAL A 117 -14.50 -5.51 1.38
N GLU A 118 -15.75 -5.08 1.16
CA GLU A 118 -16.20 -3.71 1.42
C GLU A 118 -16.00 -3.31 2.89
N ALA A 119 -16.36 -4.20 3.83
CA ALA A 119 -16.15 -3.95 5.26
C ALA A 119 -14.66 -3.80 5.61
N PHE A 120 -13.80 -4.67 5.06
CA PHE A 120 -12.35 -4.60 5.25
C PHE A 120 -11.76 -3.30 4.71
N LEU A 121 -12.13 -2.87 3.51
CA LEU A 121 -11.67 -1.62 2.92
C LEU A 121 -12.19 -0.40 3.67
N LEU A 122 -13.41 -0.46 4.22
CA LEU A 122 -13.97 0.62 5.01
C LEU A 122 -13.19 0.86 6.32
N VAL A 123 -12.66 -0.19 6.94
CA VAL A 123 -11.76 -0.05 8.12
C VAL A 123 -10.51 0.75 7.74
N HIS A 124 -9.87 0.41 6.61
CA HIS A 124 -8.67 1.09 6.14
C HIS A 124 -8.95 2.53 5.67
N PHE A 125 -10.12 2.75 5.07
CA PHE A 125 -10.60 4.09 4.73
C PHE A 125 -10.69 4.97 5.98
N ARG A 126 -11.30 4.47 7.07
CA ARG A 126 -11.43 5.20 8.34
C ARG A 126 -10.08 5.46 9.02
N GLN A 127 -9.08 4.64 8.75
CA GLN A 127 -7.70 4.84 9.19
C GLN A 127 -6.92 5.82 8.30
N GLY A 128 -7.54 6.38 7.25
CA GLY A 128 -6.91 7.35 6.35
C GLY A 128 -5.97 6.74 5.32
N ALA A 129 -6.11 5.44 5.00
CA ALA A 129 -5.26 4.78 4.00
C ALA A 129 -5.55 5.22 2.56
N PHE A 130 -6.74 5.79 2.30
CA PHE A 130 -7.21 6.16 0.96
C PHE A 130 -7.52 7.65 0.85
N ARG A 131 -7.49 8.18 -0.38
CA ARG A 131 -7.87 9.56 -0.69
C ARG A 131 -9.39 9.75 -0.61
N GLY A 132 -9.77 10.97 -0.25
CA GLY A 132 -11.16 11.43 -0.25
C GLY A 132 -11.84 11.27 1.11
N THR A 133 -13.00 11.90 1.23
CA THR A 133 -13.80 11.93 2.46
C THR A 133 -15.04 11.03 2.38
N VAL A 134 -15.32 10.46 1.20
CA VAL A 134 -16.47 9.59 0.96
C VAL A 134 -15.98 8.23 0.44
N PRO A 135 -16.34 7.10 1.08
CA PRO A 135 -15.86 5.76 0.70
C PRO A 135 -16.02 5.42 -0.78
N ARG A 136 -17.16 5.79 -1.40
CA ARG A 136 -17.44 5.50 -2.82
C ARG A 136 -16.49 6.15 -3.82
N TYR A 137 -15.77 7.20 -3.42
CA TYR A 137 -14.73 7.83 -4.25
C TYR A 137 -13.33 7.32 -3.90
N ALA A 138 -13.18 6.61 -2.79
CA ALA A 138 -11.92 6.11 -2.28
C ALA A 138 -11.64 4.67 -2.75
N PHE A 139 -12.67 3.83 -2.82
CA PHE A 139 -12.56 2.45 -3.29
C PHE A 139 -13.85 1.93 -3.91
N PHE A 140 -13.75 0.83 -4.67
CA PHE A 140 -14.88 0.05 -5.15
C PHE A 140 -14.58 -1.44 -5.09
N VAL A 141 -15.65 -2.24 -5.04
CA VAL A 141 -15.58 -3.70 -5.09
C VAL A 141 -16.63 -4.19 -6.08
N ARG A 142 -16.23 -5.03 -7.03
CA ARG A 142 -17.13 -5.74 -7.96
C ARG A 142 -16.85 -7.23 -7.86
N CYS A 143 -17.90 -8.04 -7.79
CA CYS A 143 -17.78 -9.50 -7.66
C CYS A 143 -18.96 -10.18 -8.34
N GLY A 144 -18.80 -11.44 -8.77
CA GLY A 144 -19.85 -12.19 -9.45
C GLY A 144 -20.16 -11.57 -10.81
N ASN A 145 -21.43 -11.42 -11.16
CA ASN A 145 -21.88 -10.98 -12.49
C ASN A 145 -21.34 -9.62 -12.93
N ASP A 146 -20.96 -8.74 -12.00
CA ASP A 146 -20.39 -7.42 -12.31
C ASP A 146 -18.89 -7.47 -12.70
N ALA A 147 -18.24 -8.62 -12.48
CA ALA A 147 -16.80 -8.83 -12.72
C ALA A 147 -16.48 -10.13 -13.47
N THR A 148 -17.45 -11.05 -13.60
CA THR A 148 -17.26 -12.41 -14.12
C THR A 148 -18.16 -12.60 -15.33
N SER A 149 -17.58 -12.99 -16.45
CA SER A 149 -18.33 -13.32 -17.68
C SER A 149 -19.04 -14.67 -17.59
N ALA A 150 -20.02 -14.90 -18.47
CA ALA A 150 -20.75 -16.17 -18.53
C ALA A 150 -19.86 -17.38 -18.89
N ASP A 151 -18.78 -17.17 -19.65
CA ASP A 151 -17.79 -18.22 -19.94
C ASP A 151 -16.94 -18.56 -18.70
N GLU A 152 -16.51 -17.56 -17.95
CA GLU A 152 -15.75 -17.74 -16.71
C GLU A 152 -16.59 -18.43 -15.63
N LEU A 153 -17.85 -18.05 -15.49
CA LEU A 153 -18.78 -18.68 -14.56
C LEU A 153 -18.99 -20.16 -14.90
N ARG A 154 -19.13 -20.50 -16.19
CA ARG A 154 -19.22 -21.91 -16.65
C ARG A 154 -17.96 -22.71 -16.37
N ARG A 155 -16.80 -22.05 -16.26
CA ARG A 155 -15.52 -22.64 -15.84
C ARG A 155 -15.36 -22.70 -14.32
N GLY A 156 -16.38 -22.29 -13.56
CA GLY A 156 -16.37 -22.26 -12.10
C GLY A 156 -15.55 -21.11 -11.51
N LEU A 157 -15.18 -20.11 -12.30
CA LEU A 157 -14.42 -18.95 -11.82
C LEU A 157 -15.34 -17.92 -11.16
N LEU A 158 -14.84 -17.27 -10.11
CA LEU A 158 -15.46 -16.12 -9.47
C LEU A 158 -14.44 -15.00 -9.43
N ASN A 159 -14.66 -13.94 -10.22
CA ASN A 159 -13.75 -12.81 -10.27
C ASN A 159 -14.13 -11.75 -9.24
N LEU A 160 -13.12 -11.12 -8.66
CA LEU A 160 -13.22 -10.00 -7.73
C LEU A 160 -12.34 -8.86 -8.24
N HIS A 161 -12.96 -7.73 -8.60
CA HIS A 161 -12.24 -6.51 -8.96
C HIS A 161 -12.32 -5.51 -7.83
N VAL A 162 -11.15 -5.14 -7.31
CA VAL A 162 -11.00 -4.13 -6.26
C VAL A 162 -10.19 -2.98 -6.81
N GLY A 163 -10.70 -1.76 -6.68
CA GLY A 163 -9.95 -0.55 -6.97
C GLY A 163 -9.95 0.37 -5.76
N PHE A 164 -8.86 1.11 -5.58
CA PHE A 164 -8.70 2.06 -4.49
C PHE A 164 -7.81 3.24 -4.92
N ALA A 165 -7.97 4.36 -4.24
CA ALA A 165 -7.15 5.56 -4.42
C ALA A 165 -6.22 5.72 -3.22
N ALA A 166 -4.94 5.35 -3.37
CA ALA A 166 -3.94 5.51 -2.31
C ALA A 166 -3.68 7.00 -1.99
N LEU A 167 -3.40 7.30 -0.71
CA LEU A 167 -3.07 8.65 -0.23
C LEU A 167 -1.81 9.22 -0.89
#